data_AF-A0A519VF21-F1
#
_entry.id   AF-A0A519VF21-F1
#
_cell.length_a   1.000
_cell.length_b   1.000
_cell.length_c   1.000
_cell.angle_alpha   90.00
_cell.angle_beta   90.00
_cell.angle_gamma   90.00
#
_symmetry.space_group_name_H-M   'P 1'
#
loop_
_entity.id
_entity.type
_entity.pdbx_description
1 polymer ?
#
loop_
_entity_poly.entity_id
_entity_poly.type
_entity_poly.pdbx_seq_one_letter_code
_entity_poly.pdbx_strand_id
1 'polypeptide(L)'
;MCVFSFVRYHFLFLLLWLSGLTRGTAHGQAPASAPAWVLATTTTTGLVGSGGTIEAVATDAAGSVFVVGTFADTLRLGSHTLYSAGSADFFLAKYVPRTHTWAWAVRGGGRQSDAGHALAVQGGAVYVTGYVFGNVANATLVTLGGSRLTLQPGAADAPPSADILVAKYLDQGDHAAFGWSEVGGGTRPDRARSLA
;
A
#
# COMPACT_ATOMS: atom_id res chain seq x y z
N MET A 1 -52.36 33.08 63.51
CA MET A 1 -51.26 32.70 62.59
C MET A 1 -51.66 33.21 61.20
N CYS A 2 -50.90 33.94 60.36
CA CYS A 2 -49.56 34.59 60.39
C CYS A 2 -49.44 35.40 59.05
N VAL A 3 -48.80 36.57 58.86
CA VAL A 3 -48.02 37.55 59.67
C VAL A 3 -48.31 38.99 59.14
N PHE A 4 -47.73 40.03 59.76
CA PHE A 4 -47.52 41.40 59.22
C PHE A 4 -46.61 41.39 57.94
N SER A 5 -46.30 42.44 57.17
CA SER A 5 -46.20 43.89 57.46
C SER A 5 -46.19 44.79 56.19
N PHE A 6 -45.99 46.09 56.39
CA PHE A 6 -46.13 47.24 55.48
C PHE A 6 -44.80 47.73 54.83
N VAL A 7 -44.87 48.07 53.52
CA VAL A 7 -44.48 49.39 52.94
C VAL A 7 -42.99 49.88 52.75
N ARG A 8 -42.66 50.17 51.46
CA ARG A 8 -41.88 51.29 50.84
C ARG A 8 -40.32 51.39 50.77
N TYR A 9 -39.89 51.91 49.60
CA TYR A 9 -38.66 52.68 49.27
C TYR A 9 -37.30 51.94 49.33
N HIS A 10 -36.26 52.24 48.53
CA HIS A 10 -35.98 53.41 47.66
C HIS A 10 -35.15 53.02 46.39
N PHE A 11 -35.04 53.96 45.44
CA PHE A 11 -34.35 53.92 44.13
C PHE A 11 -32.95 53.26 44.05
N LEU A 12 -32.65 52.61 42.90
CA LEU A 12 -31.55 53.05 42.02
C LEU A 12 -31.74 52.58 40.55
N PHE A 13 -31.32 53.42 39.59
CA PHE A 13 -31.40 53.20 38.13
C PHE A 13 -30.29 52.28 37.59
N LEU A 14 -30.59 51.49 36.55
CA LEU A 14 -29.78 51.50 35.33
C LEU A 14 -30.58 51.00 34.10
N LEU A 15 -30.42 51.66 32.94
CA LEU A 15 -31.09 51.29 31.70
C LEU A 15 -30.50 50.02 31.08
N LEU A 16 -31.32 49.21 30.41
CA LEU A 16 -30.89 48.43 29.25
C LEU A 16 -31.95 48.48 28.13
N TRP A 17 -31.48 48.36 26.88
CA TRP A 17 -32.18 48.86 25.68
C TRP A 17 -33.14 47.87 25.02
N LEU A 18 -34.10 48.42 24.27
CA LEU A 18 -34.97 47.67 23.35
C LEU A 18 -34.67 48.04 21.88
N SER A 19 -33.82 47.25 21.22
CA SER A 19 -33.53 47.30 19.78
C SER A 19 -32.56 46.16 19.43
N GLY A 20 -32.69 45.41 18.34
CA GLY A 20 -33.69 45.38 17.27
C GLY A 20 -33.40 44.19 16.33
N LEU A 21 -34.20 43.98 15.29
CA LEU A 21 -33.94 42.94 14.29
C LEU A 21 -32.65 43.25 13.51
N THR A 22 -31.76 42.26 13.40
CA THR A 22 -31.10 41.82 12.16
C THR A 22 -30.39 40.48 12.41
N ARG A 23 -30.98 39.35 12.00
CA ARG A 23 -30.17 38.15 11.75
C ARG A 23 -29.43 38.38 10.46
N GLY A 24 -28.21 38.93 10.59
CA GLY A 24 -27.32 39.17 9.46
C GLY A 24 -27.09 37.87 8.67
N THR A 25 -26.92 38.02 7.36
CA THR A 25 -26.45 36.94 6.49
C THR A 25 -25.02 36.59 6.90
N ALA A 26 -24.88 35.61 7.80
CA ALA A 26 -23.62 34.93 8.00
C ALA A 26 -23.29 34.19 6.70
N HIS A 27 -22.56 34.85 5.80
CA HIS A 27 -21.78 34.14 4.79
C HIS A 27 -20.81 33.25 5.57
N GLY A 28 -21.16 31.96 5.66
CA GLY A 28 -20.30 30.98 6.27
C GLY A 28 -18.99 30.96 5.50
N GLN A 29 -17.92 31.50 6.09
CA GLN A 29 -16.58 31.27 5.56
C GLN A 29 -16.27 29.80 5.76
N ALA A 30 -16.48 29.00 4.73
CA ALA A 30 -15.93 27.66 4.66
C ALA A 30 -14.40 27.81 4.68
N PRO A 31 -13.67 27.21 5.64
CA PRO A 31 -12.24 27.05 5.55
C PRO A 31 -11.94 25.93 4.54
N ALA A 32 -12.32 26.16 3.28
CA ALA A 32 -12.01 25.30 2.16
C ALA A 32 -10.58 25.59 1.69
N SER A 33 -9.60 25.34 2.56
CA SER A 33 -8.23 25.14 2.09
C SER A 33 -8.25 23.87 1.24
N ALA A 34 -8.31 24.04 -0.08
CA ALA A 34 -8.13 22.94 -1.02
C ALA A 34 -6.85 22.18 -0.65
N PRO A 35 -6.83 20.84 -0.72
CA PRO A 35 -5.64 20.07 -0.41
C PRO A 35 -4.49 20.61 -1.26
N ALA A 36 -3.39 20.96 -0.62
CA ALA A 36 -2.20 21.40 -1.33
C ALA A 36 -1.79 20.26 -2.28
N TRP A 37 -1.87 20.52 -3.58
CA TRP A 37 -1.23 19.70 -4.59
C TRP A 37 0.28 19.90 -4.46
N VAL A 38 0.86 19.33 -3.41
CA VAL A 38 2.30 19.37 -3.19
C VAL A 38 2.93 18.65 -4.39
N LEU A 39 3.58 19.43 -5.24
CA LEU A 39 4.40 18.90 -6.33
C LEU A 39 5.32 17.84 -5.73
N ALA A 40 5.38 16.67 -6.35
CA ALA A 40 6.19 15.57 -5.87
C ALA A 40 7.68 15.94 -5.99
N THR A 41 8.21 16.60 -4.96
CA THR A 41 9.64 16.81 -4.80
C THR A 41 10.29 15.44 -4.80
N THR A 42 11.16 15.20 -5.79
CA THR A 42 11.95 13.98 -5.91
C THR A 42 12.99 13.93 -4.79
N THR A 43 12.53 13.61 -3.58
CA THR A 43 13.40 13.09 -2.53
C THR A 43 14.00 11.80 -3.06
N THR A 44 15.32 11.78 -3.23
CA THR A 44 16.08 10.69 -3.87
C THR A 44 16.22 9.44 -3.00
N THR A 45 15.14 9.07 -2.30
CA THR A 45 15.02 7.93 -1.39
C THR A 45 14.61 6.64 -2.12
N GLY A 46 15.51 6.18 -2.99
CA GLY A 46 15.71 4.74 -3.19
C GLY A 46 14.85 4.07 -4.27
N LEU A 47 15.06 4.45 -5.52
CA LEU A 47 15.15 3.47 -6.62
C LEU A 47 16.50 3.68 -7.28
N VAL A 48 17.52 2.94 -6.83
CA VAL A 48 18.86 2.96 -7.43
C VAL A 48 19.20 1.54 -7.86
N GLY A 49 19.32 1.32 -9.17
CA GLY A 49 19.46 0.01 -9.78
C GLY A 49 19.20 0.04 -11.29
N SER A 50 19.69 -0.97 -12.03
CA SER A 50 19.49 -1.14 -13.47
C SER A 50 18.09 -1.70 -13.77
N GLY A 51 17.11 -0.80 -13.96
CA GLY A 51 15.85 -1.14 -14.62
C GLY A 51 14.72 -1.70 -13.73
N GLY A 52 14.49 -1.09 -12.57
CA GLY A 52 13.28 -1.36 -11.79
C GLY A 52 12.06 -0.60 -12.32
N THR A 53 10.95 -1.30 -12.60
CA THR A 53 9.62 -0.69 -12.86
C THR A 53 8.70 -0.92 -11.67
N ILE A 54 7.89 0.09 -11.31
CA ILE A 54 6.73 -0.09 -10.42
C ILE A 54 5.52 -0.32 -11.33
N GLU A 55 4.81 -1.43 -11.13
CA GLU A 55 3.66 -1.82 -11.95
C GLU A 55 2.34 -1.49 -11.25
N ALA A 56 2.27 -1.63 -9.92
CA ALA A 56 1.11 -1.24 -9.13
C ALA A 56 1.46 -0.76 -7.72
N VAL A 57 0.54 0.00 -7.13
CA VAL A 57 0.60 0.52 -5.76
C VAL A 57 -0.75 0.35 -5.07
N ALA A 58 -0.75 0.14 -3.75
CA ALA A 58 -1.94 0.25 -2.90
C ALA A 58 -1.58 0.76 -1.50
N THR A 59 -2.58 1.04 -0.67
CA THR A 59 -2.39 1.58 0.68
C THR A 59 -3.15 0.80 1.74
N ASP A 60 -2.58 0.65 2.93
CA ASP A 60 -3.32 0.21 4.12
C ASP A 60 -4.14 1.36 4.74
N ALA A 61 -4.99 1.03 5.72
CA ALA A 61 -5.76 2.01 6.50
C ALA A 61 -4.90 2.94 7.38
N ALA A 62 -3.61 2.63 7.56
CA ALA A 62 -2.64 3.48 8.26
C ALA A 62 -1.88 4.43 7.31
N GLY A 63 -2.15 4.37 6.00
CA GLY A 63 -1.49 5.17 4.97
C GLY A 63 -0.07 4.72 4.63
N SER A 64 0.34 3.49 4.97
CA SER A 64 1.54 2.89 4.38
C SER A 64 1.27 2.58 2.92
N VAL A 65 2.28 2.78 2.06
CA VAL A 65 2.21 2.52 0.63
C VAL A 65 2.90 1.20 0.33
N PHE A 66 2.19 0.27 -0.29
CA PHE A 66 2.73 -0.98 -0.79
C PHE A 66 2.95 -0.82 -2.29
N VAL A 67 4.10 -1.27 -2.78
CA VAL A 67 4.46 -1.22 -4.21
C VAL A 67 4.85 -2.61 -4.68
N VAL A 68 4.44 -2.96 -5.89
CA VAL A 68 4.90 -4.16 -6.59
C VAL A 68 5.45 -3.77 -7.96
N GLY A 69 6.41 -4.54 -8.43
CA GLY A 69 6.91 -4.38 -9.78
C GLY A 69 8.02 -5.37 -10.10
N THR A 70 8.87 -4.99 -11.04
CA THR A 70 9.90 -5.86 -11.62
C THR A 70 11.26 -5.17 -11.54
N PHE A 71 12.36 -5.91 -11.37
CA PHE A 71 13.72 -5.37 -11.41
C PHE A 71 14.73 -6.40 -11.93
N ALA A 72 15.83 -5.93 -12.51
CA ALA A 72 17.00 -6.74 -12.85
C ALA A 72 18.22 -6.34 -12.00
N ASP A 73 19.22 -7.22 -11.96
CA ASP A 73 20.49 -7.12 -11.25
C ASP A 73 20.38 -6.80 -9.74
N THR A 74 20.14 -5.53 -9.40
CA THR A 74 20.13 -5.00 -8.04
C THR A 74 19.10 -3.88 -7.93
N LEU A 75 18.21 -3.98 -6.95
CA LEU A 75 17.23 -2.96 -6.59
C LEU A 75 17.50 -2.48 -5.17
N ARG A 76 17.79 -1.18 -5.00
CA ARG A 76 17.99 -0.57 -3.69
C ARG A 76 16.84 0.36 -3.30
N LEU A 77 16.13 -0.04 -2.24
CA LEU A 77 14.98 0.63 -1.61
C LEU A 77 15.43 1.14 -0.22
N GLY A 78 16.09 2.30 -0.19
CA GLY A 78 16.68 2.86 1.03
C GLY A 78 17.85 2.02 1.56
N SER A 79 17.64 1.37 2.71
CA SER A 79 18.56 0.40 3.32
C SER A 79 18.35 -1.04 2.86
N HIS A 80 17.23 -1.35 2.18
CA HIS A 80 16.96 -2.68 1.66
C HIS A 80 17.58 -2.84 0.26
N THR A 81 18.37 -3.88 0.07
CA THR A 81 18.96 -4.24 -1.23
C THR A 81 18.46 -5.61 -1.63
N LEU A 82 17.82 -5.69 -2.80
CA LEU A 82 17.39 -6.94 -3.42
C LEU A 82 18.29 -7.24 -4.63
N TYR A 83 18.54 -8.52 -4.89
CA TYR A 83 19.30 -9.03 -6.03
C TYR A 83 18.43 -10.00 -6.81
N SER A 84 18.38 -9.93 -8.15
CA SER A 84 17.64 -10.94 -8.93
C SER A 84 18.35 -12.30 -8.86
N ALA A 85 17.60 -13.40 -8.97
CA ALA A 85 18.13 -14.77 -9.03
C ALA A 85 18.53 -15.20 -10.46
N GLY A 86 18.25 -14.37 -11.45
CA GLY A 86 18.49 -14.62 -12.86
C GLY A 86 18.33 -13.35 -13.68
N SER A 87 17.32 -13.31 -14.53
CA SER A 87 17.02 -12.14 -15.37
C SER A 87 16.34 -11.04 -14.56
N ALA A 88 15.03 -10.87 -14.74
CA ALA A 88 14.24 -9.91 -13.99
C ALA A 88 13.39 -10.65 -12.95
N ASP A 89 13.40 -10.21 -11.70
CA ASP A 89 12.54 -10.76 -10.65
C ASP A 89 11.47 -9.74 -10.25
N PHE A 90 10.39 -10.19 -9.63
CA PHE A 90 9.45 -9.27 -8.99
C PHE A 90 9.93 -8.84 -7.60
N PHE A 91 9.48 -7.67 -7.18
CA PHE A 91 9.60 -7.22 -5.79
C PHE A 91 8.26 -6.76 -5.23
N LEU A 92 8.11 -6.90 -3.92
CA LEU A 92 7.05 -6.29 -3.12
C LEU A 92 7.74 -5.51 -2.00
N ALA A 93 7.35 -4.26 -1.78
CA ALA A 93 7.93 -3.43 -0.73
C ALA A 93 6.89 -2.53 -0.06
N LYS A 94 7.16 -2.16 1.20
CA LYS A 94 6.34 -1.24 1.99
C LYS A 94 7.10 0.03 2.32
N TYR A 95 6.56 1.16 1.91
CA TYR A 95 7.01 2.51 2.27
C TYR A 95 6.08 3.10 3.33
N VAL A 96 6.65 3.79 4.32
CA VAL A 96 5.90 4.45 5.40
C VAL A 96 6.08 5.96 5.25
N PRO A 97 5.09 6.70 4.70
CA PRO A 97 5.23 8.12 4.42
C PRO A 97 5.53 8.99 5.64
N ARG A 98 5.05 8.59 6.84
CA ARG A 98 5.26 9.35 8.09
C ARG A 98 6.72 9.39 8.55
N THR A 99 7.50 8.37 8.21
CA THR A 99 8.93 8.24 8.57
C THR A 99 9.85 8.44 7.36
N HIS A 100 9.29 8.53 6.15
CA HIS A 100 10.01 8.55 4.88
C HIS A 100 10.94 7.34 4.67
N THR A 101 10.60 6.19 5.27
CA THR A 101 11.41 4.97 5.19
C THR A 101 10.69 3.84 4.46
N TRP A 102 11.48 3.01 3.78
CA TRP A 102 11.08 1.66 3.39
C TRP A 102 11.13 0.77 4.65
N ALA A 103 9.99 0.24 5.07
CA ALA A 103 9.90 -0.64 6.24
C ALA A 103 10.50 -2.01 5.92
N TRP A 104 10.14 -2.57 4.77
CA TRP A 104 10.68 -3.82 4.25
C TRP A 104 10.58 -3.88 2.73
N ALA A 105 11.40 -4.76 2.14
CA ALA A 105 11.30 -5.17 0.75
C ALA A 105 11.60 -6.67 0.62
N VAL A 106 10.85 -7.38 -0.22
CA VAL A 106 11.05 -8.80 -0.53
C VAL A 106 11.05 -9.01 -2.03
N ARG A 107 11.82 -10.01 -2.46
CA ARG A 107 11.89 -10.48 -3.85
C ARG A 107 10.98 -11.70 -4.03
N GLY A 108 10.41 -11.84 -5.23
CA GLY A 108 9.89 -13.11 -5.73
C GLY A 108 10.40 -13.40 -7.14
N GLY A 109 10.81 -14.65 -7.39
CA GLY A 109 11.33 -15.07 -8.70
C GLY A 109 12.46 -16.11 -8.62
N GLY A 110 13.06 -16.39 -9.77
CA GLY A 110 14.03 -17.46 -10.01
C GLY A 110 15.06 -17.14 -11.11
N ARG A 111 15.37 -18.12 -11.95
CA ARG A 111 16.44 -18.00 -12.97
C ARG A 111 16.02 -17.28 -14.25
N GLN A 112 14.74 -17.02 -14.43
CA GLN A 112 14.16 -16.48 -15.67
C GLN A 112 13.52 -15.12 -15.37
N SER A 113 12.71 -14.59 -16.28
CA SER A 113 11.99 -13.35 -16.00
C SER A 113 10.67 -13.65 -15.29
N ASP A 114 10.49 -13.08 -14.10
CA ASP A 114 9.30 -13.09 -13.26
C ASP A 114 8.80 -11.64 -13.08
N ALA A 115 7.49 -11.42 -12.87
CA ALA A 115 6.97 -10.07 -12.62
C ALA A 115 5.71 -10.05 -11.73
N GLY A 116 5.60 -9.01 -10.91
CA GLY A 116 4.38 -8.65 -10.21
C GLY A 116 3.71 -7.49 -10.94
N HIS A 117 2.45 -7.67 -11.35
CA HIS A 117 1.67 -6.72 -12.14
C HIS A 117 0.61 -5.97 -11.34
N ALA A 118 0.04 -6.60 -10.31
CA ALA A 118 -0.94 -5.95 -9.45
C ALA A 118 -0.82 -6.44 -8.00
N LEU A 119 -1.28 -5.60 -7.07
CA LEU A 119 -1.34 -5.91 -5.65
C LEU A 119 -2.64 -5.38 -5.03
N ALA A 120 -3.12 -6.04 -3.99
CA ALA A 120 -4.26 -5.62 -3.17
C ALA A 120 -3.93 -5.79 -1.69
N VAL A 121 -4.43 -4.89 -0.83
CA VAL A 121 -4.15 -4.89 0.62
C VAL A 121 -5.46 -4.96 1.39
N GLN A 122 -5.58 -5.92 2.31
CA GLN A 122 -6.76 -6.09 3.15
C GLN A 122 -6.33 -6.40 4.60
N GLY A 123 -6.45 -5.41 5.49
CA GLY A 123 -5.89 -5.50 6.83
C GLY A 123 -4.37 -5.68 6.76
N GLY A 124 -3.83 -6.69 7.43
CA GLY A 124 -2.41 -7.09 7.32
C GLY A 124 -2.09 -8.04 6.16
N ALA A 125 -3.06 -8.44 5.33
CA ALA A 125 -2.81 -9.29 4.18
C ALA A 125 -2.47 -8.46 2.93
N VAL A 126 -1.41 -8.86 2.23
CA VAL A 126 -1.01 -8.27 0.94
C VAL A 126 -1.04 -9.37 -0.11
N TYR A 127 -1.92 -9.23 -1.10
CA TYR A 127 -2.04 -10.13 -2.23
C TYR A 127 -1.29 -9.54 -3.41
N VAL A 128 -0.53 -10.37 -4.11
CA VAL A 128 0.24 -10.02 -5.32
C VAL A 128 -0.14 -10.97 -6.44
N THR A 129 -0.26 -10.44 -7.65
CA THR A 129 -0.41 -11.25 -8.85
C THR A 129 0.46 -10.75 -9.99
N GLY A 130 0.68 -11.63 -10.96
CA GLY A 130 1.54 -11.38 -12.12
C GLY A 130 1.84 -12.68 -12.83
N TYR A 131 3.12 -12.97 -13.04
CA TYR A 131 3.57 -14.27 -13.53
C TYR A 131 4.91 -14.68 -12.93
N VAL A 132 5.12 -15.99 -12.87
CA VAL A 132 6.42 -16.60 -12.61
C VAL A 132 6.80 -17.53 -13.75
N PHE A 133 8.08 -17.61 -14.10
CA PHE A 133 8.57 -18.42 -15.20
C PHE A 133 9.26 -19.67 -14.68
N GLY A 134 8.70 -20.83 -14.98
CA GLY A 134 9.13 -22.09 -14.36
C GLY A 134 8.69 -23.35 -15.07
N ASN A 135 9.08 -24.46 -14.48
CA ASN A 135 8.57 -25.80 -14.74
C ASN A 135 8.83 -26.67 -13.49
N VAL A 136 8.33 -27.90 -13.46
CA VAL A 136 8.51 -28.81 -12.30
C VAL A 136 9.98 -29.07 -11.95
N ALA A 137 10.92 -28.94 -12.89
CA ALA A 137 12.36 -29.08 -12.64
C ALA A 137 13.01 -27.85 -11.99
N ASN A 138 12.47 -26.65 -12.25
CA ASN A 138 12.99 -25.37 -11.74
C ASN A 138 12.16 -24.78 -10.59
N ALA A 139 10.99 -25.34 -10.26
CA ALA A 139 10.08 -24.86 -9.21
C ALA A 139 10.79 -24.58 -7.87
N THR A 140 11.69 -25.47 -7.46
CA THR A 140 12.46 -25.39 -6.21
C THR A 140 13.51 -24.27 -6.17
N LEU A 141 13.73 -23.59 -7.31
CA LEU A 141 14.60 -22.42 -7.47
C LEU A 141 13.82 -21.10 -7.42
N VAL A 142 12.50 -21.13 -7.66
CA VAL A 142 11.65 -19.94 -7.51
C VAL A 142 11.39 -19.73 -6.02
N THR A 143 11.68 -18.53 -5.55
CA THR A 143 11.57 -18.15 -4.14
C THR A 143 10.65 -16.94 -4.00
N LEU A 144 9.82 -16.92 -2.96
CA LEU A 144 8.86 -15.87 -2.65
C LEU A 144 9.09 -15.42 -1.21
N GLY A 145 9.78 -14.29 -1.00
CA GLY A 145 10.19 -13.87 0.35
C GLY A 145 11.07 -14.89 1.08
N GLY A 146 11.87 -15.67 0.34
CA GLY A 146 12.74 -16.74 0.87
C GLY A 146 12.07 -18.12 0.99
N SER A 147 10.74 -18.22 0.94
CA SER A 147 10.02 -19.50 0.86
C SER A 147 10.08 -20.06 -0.57
N ARG A 148 10.20 -21.39 -0.72
CA ARG A 148 10.18 -22.03 -2.05
C ARG A 148 8.76 -22.11 -2.60
N LEU A 149 8.64 -21.90 -3.91
CA LEU A 149 7.41 -22.13 -4.64
C LEU A 149 7.17 -23.64 -4.83
N THR A 150 5.94 -24.07 -4.58
CA THR A 150 5.44 -25.39 -4.99
C THR A 150 4.51 -25.17 -6.17
N LEU A 151 4.94 -25.56 -7.38
CA LEU A 151 4.08 -25.51 -8.57
C LEU A 151 3.05 -26.64 -8.51
N GLN A 152 1.78 -26.35 -8.79
CA GLN A 152 0.80 -27.39 -9.12
C GLN A 152 1.15 -28.04 -10.48
N PRO A 153 0.96 -29.36 -10.65
CA PRO A 153 1.07 -30.02 -11.95
C PRO A 153 0.11 -29.39 -12.98
N GLY A 154 0.61 -29.07 -14.17
CA GLY A 154 -0.16 -28.49 -15.29
C GLY A 154 0.12 -27.02 -15.61
N ALA A 155 0.70 -26.25 -14.68
CA ALA A 155 1.17 -24.87 -14.89
C ALA A 155 2.71 -24.80 -14.93
N ALA A 156 3.33 -25.84 -15.50
CA ALA A 156 4.74 -26.17 -15.26
C ALA A 156 5.33 -27.21 -16.25
N ASP A 157 4.75 -27.35 -17.43
CA ASP A 157 5.16 -28.37 -18.42
C ASP A 157 6.38 -27.92 -19.25
N ALA A 158 6.94 -28.81 -20.07
CA ALA A 158 8.08 -28.51 -20.93
C ALA A 158 7.63 -28.11 -22.35
N PRO A 159 8.18 -27.03 -22.95
CA PRO A 159 9.21 -26.12 -22.44
C PRO A 159 8.65 -25.16 -21.36
N PRO A 160 9.50 -24.68 -20.43
CA PRO A 160 9.05 -23.82 -19.33
C PRO A 160 8.33 -22.56 -19.84
N SER A 161 7.24 -22.22 -19.15
CA SER A 161 6.34 -21.11 -19.46
C SER A 161 6.36 -20.06 -18.37
N ALA A 162 5.84 -18.88 -18.70
CA ALA A 162 5.36 -17.92 -17.70
C ALA A 162 3.94 -18.34 -17.31
N ASP A 163 3.66 -18.51 -16.03
CA ASP A 163 2.36 -18.94 -15.54
C ASP A 163 1.86 -17.97 -14.46
N ILE A 164 0.54 -17.90 -14.27
CA ILE A 164 -0.11 -16.95 -13.36
C ILE A 164 0.36 -17.22 -11.94
N LEU A 165 0.95 -16.23 -11.29
CA LEU A 165 1.17 -16.25 -9.85
C LEU A 165 0.02 -15.56 -9.12
N VAL A 166 -0.50 -16.18 -8.07
CA VAL A 166 -1.18 -15.49 -6.97
C VAL A 166 -0.41 -15.79 -5.68
N ALA A 167 0.09 -14.76 -5.01
CA ALA A 167 0.85 -14.89 -3.77
C ALA A 167 0.23 -14.03 -2.66
N LYS A 168 0.17 -14.59 -1.45
CA LYS A 168 -0.25 -13.89 -0.23
C LYS A 168 0.95 -13.71 0.70
N TYR A 169 1.15 -12.48 1.12
CA TYR A 169 2.06 -12.08 2.20
C TYR A 169 1.24 -11.53 3.38
N LEU A 170 1.86 -11.53 4.55
CA LEU A 170 1.36 -10.88 5.76
C LEU A 170 2.37 -9.80 6.18
N ASP A 171 1.90 -8.55 6.24
CA ASP A 171 2.68 -7.43 6.77
C ASP A 171 2.76 -7.52 8.30
N GLN A 172 3.97 -7.70 8.83
CA GLN A 172 4.25 -7.74 10.27
C GLN A 172 4.72 -6.36 10.79
N GLY A 173 4.69 -5.33 9.94
CA GLY A 173 5.14 -3.98 10.28
C GLY A 173 6.54 -3.68 9.75
N ASP A 174 7.55 -4.42 10.23
CA ASP A 174 8.97 -4.29 9.88
C ASP A 174 9.49 -5.37 8.92
N HIS A 175 8.69 -6.41 8.65
CA HIS A 175 8.96 -7.42 7.63
C HIS A 175 7.66 -7.96 7.01
N ALA A 176 7.79 -8.57 5.83
CA ALA A 176 6.73 -9.39 5.23
C ALA A 176 6.98 -10.86 5.55
N ALA A 177 5.96 -11.54 6.08
CA ALA A 177 5.93 -13.00 6.18
C ALA A 177 5.23 -13.58 4.95
N PHE A 178 5.81 -14.62 4.34
CA PHE A 178 5.14 -15.37 3.27
C PHE A 178 3.99 -16.19 3.85
N GLY A 179 2.82 -16.15 3.20
CA GLY A 179 1.64 -16.92 3.59
C GLY A 179 1.46 -18.16 2.72
N TRP A 180 1.06 -17.95 1.47
CA TRP A 180 0.88 -19.00 0.46
C TRP A 180 1.07 -18.46 -0.94
N SER A 181 1.23 -19.36 -1.91
CA SER A 181 1.22 -19.06 -3.33
C SER A 181 0.52 -20.17 -4.10
N GLU A 182 -0.25 -19.80 -5.11
CA GLU A 182 -0.83 -20.70 -6.11
C GLU A 182 -0.31 -20.29 -7.48
N VAL A 183 -0.08 -21.28 -8.34
CA VAL A 183 0.27 -21.05 -9.75
C VAL A 183 -0.71 -21.79 -10.65
N GLY A 184 -1.21 -21.08 -11.66
CA GLY A 184 -2.17 -21.58 -12.63
C GLY A 184 -1.84 -21.14 -14.05
N GLY A 185 -2.32 -21.91 -15.02
CA GLY A 185 -2.03 -21.72 -16.43
C GLY A 185 -2.21 -23.02 -17.18
N GLY A 186 -1.82 -23.02 -18.46
CA GLY A 186 -1.71 -24.21 -19.28
C GLY A 186 -0.32 -24.35 -19.90
N THR A 187 -0.23 -25.01 -21.05
CA THR A 187 1.05 -25.23 -21.77
C THR A 187 1.56 -24.01 -22.55
N ARG A 188 1.08 -22.81 -22.22
CA ARG A 188 1.38 -21.55 -22.91
C ARG A 188 1.56 -20.42 -21.89
N PRO A 189 2.25 -19.31 -22.25
CA PRO A 189 2.46 -18.20 -21.33
C PRO A 189 1.15 -17.54 -20.86
N ASP A 190 0.80 -17.75 -19.60
CA ASP A 190 -0.35 -17.17 -18.91
C ASP A 190 0.11 -16.12 -17.87
N ARG A 191 -0.64 -15.01 -17.73
CA ARG A 191 -0.27 -13.88 -16.86
C ARG A 191 -1.49 -13.19 -16.30
N ALA A 192 -1.53 -12.98 -14.98
CA ALA A 192 -2.54 -12.13 -14.36
C ALA A 192 -2.09 -10.65 -14.40
N ARG A 193 -3.07 -9.75 -14.51
CA ARG A 193 -2.83 -8.30 -14.73
C ARG A 193 -3.46 -7.39 -13.69
N SER A 194 -4.41 -7.89 -12.91
CA SER A 194 -5.17 -7.08 -11.95
C SER A 194 -5.63 -7.93 -10.76
N LEU A 195 -5.80 -7.26 -9.63
CA LEU A 195 -6.56 -7.72 -8.47
C LEU A 195 -7.63 -6.64 -8.16
N ALA A 196 -8.64 -7.02 -7.39
CA ALA A 196 -9.74 -6.15 -6.94
C ALA A 196 -9.98 -6.37 -5.44
#